data_AF-A0AAU7XBS5-F1
#
_entry.id   AF-A0AAU7XBS5-F1
#
_cell.length_a   1.000
_cell.length_b   1.000
_cell.length_c   1.000
_cell.angle_alpha   90.00
_cell.angle_beta   90.00
_cell.angle_gamma   90.00
#
_symmetry.space_group_name_H-M   'P 1'
#
loop_
_entity.id
_entity.type
_entity.pdbx_description
1 polymer ?
#
loop_
_entity_poly.entity_id
_entity_poly.type
_entity_poly.pdbx_seq_one_letter_code
_entity_poly.pdbx_strand_id
1 'polypeptide(L)'
;MSRPPRRRISPPCLAAALRVAAIALGLGITLGGAFACEAGAPGWRDDAGHCVTWRQLEDRCGIPPSTHCTPDNPDPASETLVATPKGDPSAPPCRGCGCKGGPGYRGPNGRCVGWKELARVCGAVLPGACKAEQVDGRAETIEAQENFIASKPKRR
;
A
#
# COMPACT_ATOMS: atom_id res chain seq x y z
N MET A 1 56.92 59.94 -15.63
CA MET A 1 55.54 60.26 -15.23
C MET A 1 54.58 59.56 -16.18
N SER A 2 53.88 58.55 -15.66
CA SER A 2 52.94 57.67 -16.37
C SER A 2 51.75 58.44 -16.93
N ARG A 3 51.36 58.17 -18.18
CA ARG A 3 50.05 58.58 -18.72
C ARG A 3 49.00 57.54 -18.32
N PRO A 4 47.83 57.99 -17.83
CA PRO A 4 46.57 57.36 -18.26
C PRO A 4 45.46 58.43 -18.45
N PRO A 5 44.21 58.07 -18.81
CA PRO A 5 43.78 57.80 -20.17
C PRO A 5 42.70 58.79 -20.67
N ARG A 6 42.56 58.92 -21.99
CA ARG A 6 41.45 59.65 -22.63
C ARG A 6 40.14 58.85 -22.48
N ARG A 7 39.19 59.34 -21.67
CA ARG A 7 37.79 58.92 -21.73
C ARG A 7 37.07 59.77 -22.77
N ARG A 8 36.57 59.12 -23.83
CA ARG A 8 35.60 59.73 -24.75
C ARG A 8 34.26 59.81 -24.01
N ILE A 9 33.76 61.03 -23.91
CA ILE A 9 32.36 61.34 -23.57
C ILE A 9 31.71 61.79 -24.87
N SER A 10 30.57 61.21 -25.22
CA SER A 10 29.62 61.84 -26.16
C SER A 10 28.20 61.34 -25.85
N PRO A 11 27.19 62.20 -26.05
CA PRO A 11 26.17 62.43 -25.03
C PRO A 11 24.75 62.28 -25.66
N PRO A 12 23.68 62.92 -25.16
CA PRO A 12 22.48 62.22 -24.74
C PRO A 12 21.28 62.54 -25.64
N CYS A 13 20.57 61.52 -26.14
CA CYS A 13 19.27 61.75 -26.78
C CYS A 13 18.18 60.96 -26.06
N LEU A 14 17.53 61.69 -25.16
CA LEU A 14 16.09 61.82 -24.99
C LEU A 14 15.23 60.59 -24.69
N ALA A 15 14.47 60.78 -23.60
CA ALA A 15 13.14 60.26 -23.30
C ALA A 15 13.06 58.78 -22.91
N ALA A 16 13.05 58.46 -21.63
CA ALA A 16 11.89 58.58 -20.73
C ALA A 16 10.67 57.79 -21.25
N ALA A 17 10.56 56.53 -20.82
CA ALA A 17 9.28 55.92 -20.50
C ALA A 17 9.55 54.72 -19.57
N LEU A 18 9.16 54.87 -18.31
CA LEU A 18 8.97 53.78 -17.37
C LEU A 18 8.17 52.66 -18.05
N ARG A 19 8.75 51.46 -18.13
CA ARG A 19 7.97 50.22 -18.05
C ARG A 19 8.68 49.29 -17.09
N VAL A 20 8.23 49.37 -15.83
CA VAL A 20 8.36 48.29 -14.86
C VAL A 20 7.56 47.12 -15.42
N ALA A 21 8.18 46.32 -16.28
CA ALA A 21 7.67 45.00 -16.61
C ALA A 21 8.17 44.09 -15.49
N ALA A 22 7.33 43.95 -14.46
CA ALA A 22 7.44 42.86 -13.51
C ALA A 22 7.40 41.56 -14.31
N ILE A 23 8.58 40.98 -14.57
CA ILE A 23 8.68 39.62 -15.05
C ILE A 23 8.30 38.76 -13.85
N ALA A 24 7.00 38.54 -13.68
CA ALA A 24 6.48 37.39 -12.98
C ALA A 24 6.93 36.15 -13.78
N LEU A 25 8.19 35.75 -13.58
CA LEU A 25 8.64 34.41 -13.91
C LEU A 25 7.75 33.48 -13.10
N GLY A 26 6.83 32.85 -13.82
CA GLY A 26 5.63 32.25 -13.30
C GLY A 26 5.93 31.32 -12.13
N LEU A 27 5.31 31.65 -11.00
CA LEU A 27 4.76 30.67 -10.08
C LEU A 27 3.73 29.82 -10.86
N GLY A 28 4.22 28.96 -11.75
CA GLY A 28 3.46 27.86 -12.33
C GLY A 28 3.66 26.64 -11.46
N ILE A 29 3.39 26.74 -10.16
CA ILE A 29 3.10 25.54 -9.37
C ILE A 29 1.79 25.04 -9.96
N THR A 30 1.88 24.05 -10.85
CA THR A 30 0.72 23.27 -11.29
C THR A 30 0.13 22.61 -10.05
N LEU A 31 -0.81 23.31 -9.42
CA LEU A 31 -1.75 22.77 -8.47
C LEU A 31 -2.51 21.64 -9.17
N GLY A 32 -2.42 20.43 -8.64
CA GLY A 32 -3.43 19.40 -8.88
C GLY A 32 -3.12 18.34 -9.93
N GLY A 33 -1.86 18.01 -10.19
CA GLY A 33 -1.55 16.67 -10.70
C GLY A 33 -1.95 15.67 -9.63
N ALA A 34 -3.11 15.03 -9.78
CA ALA A 34 -3.48 13.84 -9.04
C ALA A 34 -2.32 12.85 -9.16
N PHE A 35 -1.46 12.79 -8.15
CA PHE A 35 -0.30 11.92 -8.15
C PHE A 35 -0.83 10.49 -8.10
N ALA A 36 -0.97 9.86 -9.26
CA ALA A 36 -1.31 8.46 -9.37
C ALA A 36 -0.45 7.67 -8.38
N CYS A 37 -1.02 6.63 -7.80
CA CYS A 37 -0.27 5.76 -6.90
C CYS A 37 1.04 5.27 -7.55
N GLU A 38 2.07 5.09 -6.72
CA GLU A 38 3.43 4.79 -7.16
C GLU A 38 3.49 3.61 -8.14
N ALA A 39 4.40 3.68 -9.12
CA ALA A 39 4.62 2.59 -10.07
C ALA A 39 4.97 1.28 -9.33
N GLY A 40 4.22 0.22 -9.63
CA GLY A 40 4.35 -1.08 -8.97
C GLY A 40 3.51 -1.25 -7.71
N ALA A 41 2.73 -0.25 -7.29
CA ALA A 41 1.63 -0.41 -6.34
C ALA A 41 0.37 -0.95 -7.07
N PRO A 42 -0.64 -1.48 -6.35
CA PRO A 42 -1.86 -1.99 -6.98
C PRO A 42 -2.73 -0.91 -7.63
N GLY A 43 -2.47 0.39 -7.37
CA GLY A 43 -3.21 1.50 -7.99
C GLY A 43 -4.63 1.68 -7.46
N TRP A 44 -4.82 1.51 -6.15
CA TRP A 44 -6.09 1.71 -5.47
C TRP A 44 -5.94 2.68 -4.30
N ARG A 45 -6.99 3.47 -4.05
CA ARG A 45 -7.07 4.40 -2.91
C ARG A 45 -8.12 3.95 -1.92
N ASP A 46 -7.77 4.05 -0.64
CA ASP A 46 -8.71 3.88 0.45
C ASP A 46 -9.77 5.00 0.49
N ASP A 47 -10.70 4.89 1.44
CA ASP A 47 -11.75 5.87 1.72
C ASP A 47 -11.21 7.25 2.15
N ALA A 48 -10.00 7.30 2.72
CA ALA A 48 -9.29 8.52 3.07
C ALA A 48 -8.46 9.10 1.91
N GLY A 49 -8.47 8.47 0.73
CA GLY A 49 -7.72 8.90 -0.45
C GLY A 49 -6.24 8.50 -0.46
N HIS A 50 -5.74 7.71 0.50
CA HIS A 50 -4.35 7.23 0.47
C HIS A 50 -4.20 6.02 -0.44
N CYS A 51 -3.07 5.98 -1.12
CA CYS A 51 -2.67 4.82 -1.92
C CYS A 51 -2.49 3.58 -1.05
N VAL A 52 -3.12 2.49 -1.48
CA VAL A 52 -3.05 1.19 -0.82
C VAL A 52 -1.88 0.40 -1.39
N THR A 53 -1.08 -0.20 -0.53
CA THR A 53 0.01 -1.10 -0.96
C THR A 53 -0.53 -2.49 -1.27
N TRP A 54 0.23 -3.30 -2.03
CA TRP A 54 -0.14 -4.69 -2.30
C TRP A 54 -0.48 -5.50 -1.04
N ARG A 55 0.25 -5.29 0.06
CA ARG A 55 0.02 -5.99 1.34
C ARG A 55 -1.28 -5.58 2.03
N GLN A 56 -1.81 -4.41 1.69
CA GLN A 56 -3.01 -3.83 2.30
C GLN A 56 -4.23 -3.98 1.41
N LEU A 57 -4.06 -4.37 0.14
CA LEU A 57 -5.12 -4.38 -0.86
C LEU A 57 -6.33 -5.20 -0.41
N GLU A 58 -6.13 -6.49 -0.09
CA GLU A 58 -7.23 -7.37 0.35
C GLU A 58 -7.91 -6.87 1.64
N ASP A 59 -7.12 -6.49 2.65
CA ASP A 59 -7.65 -6.09 3.96
C ASP A 59 -8.39 -4.76 3.94
N ARG A 60 -7.96 -3.80 3.10
CA ARG A 60 -8.52 -2.45 3.06
C ARG A 60 -9.58 -2.28 1.98
N CYS A 61 -9.36 -2.88 0.82
CA CYS A 61 -10.20 -2.71 -0.36
C CYS A 61 -11.20 -3.85 -0.56
N GLY A 62 -10.93 -5.02 0.01
CA GLY A 62 -11.71 -6.23 -0.22
C GLY A 62 -11.38 -6.91 -1.55
N ILE A 63 -12.12 -7.97 -1.86
CA ILE A 63 -12.04 -8.71 -3.12
C ILE A 63 -13.46 -8.76 -3.71
N PRO A 64 -13.70 -8.12 -4.87
CA PRO A 64 -12.76 -7.32 -5.67
C PRO A 64 -12.35 -6.02 -4.96
N PRO A 65 -11.18 -5.41 -5.28
CA PRO A 65 -10.72 -4.18 -4.62
C PRO A 65 -11.67 -2.98 -4.77
N SER A 66 -12.48 -2.97 -5.81
CA SER A 66 -13.55 -1.98 -6.02
C SER A 66 -14.65 -2.01 -4.95
N THR A 67 -14.64 -3.00 -4.04
CA THR A 67 -15.63 -3.10 -2.97
C THR A 67 -15.52 -1.93 -2.00
N HIS A 68 -14.30 -1.54 -1.63
CA HIS A 68 -14.06 -0.48 -0.64
C HIS A 68 -13.05 0.58 -1.08
N CYS A 69 -12.36 0.38 -2.20
CA CYS A 69 -11.37 1.34 -2.70
C CYS A 69 -11.78 1.93 -4.04
N THR A 70 -11.27 3.14 -4.29
CA THR A 70 -11.42 3.83 -5.58
C THR A 70 -10.22 3.52 -6.47
N PRO A 71 -10.42 3.17 -7.75
CA PRO A 71 -9.31 2.89 -8.65
C PRO A 71 -8.54 4.18 -8.97
N ASP A 72 -7.21 4.08 -8.99
CA ASP A 72 -6.30 5.16 -9.36
C ASP A 72 -5.14 4.58 -10.19
N ASN A 73 -5.43 4.39 -11.48
CA ASN A 73 -4.60 3.64 -12.43
C ASN A 73 -4.26 2.22 -11.90
N PRO A 74 -5.27 1.37 -11.66
CA PRO A 74 -5.08 0.06 -11.05
C PRO A 74 -4.22 -0.85 -11.94
N ASP A 75 -3.29 -1.57 -11.32
CA ASP A 75 -2.55 -2.62 -12.01
C ASP A 75 -3.54 -3.74 -12.40
N PRO A 76 -3.55 -4.25 -13.64
CA PRO A 76 -4.41 -5.38 -14.04
C PRO A 76 -4.26 -6.62 -13.14
N ALA A 77 -3.09 -6.80 -12.54
CA ALA A 77 -2.84 -7.84 -11.56
C ALA A 77 -3.69 -7.69 -10.29
N SER A 78 -4.10 -6.48 -9.92
CA SER A 78 -4.90 -6.23 -8.71
C SER A 78 -6.32 -6.77 -8.81
N GLU A 79 -6.87 -6.88 -10.02
CA GLU A 79 -8.20 -7.46 -10.27
C GLU A 79 -8.16 -8.99 -10.43
N THR A 80 -7.00 -9.56 -10.76
CA THR A 80 -6.86 -10.96 -11.18
C THR A 80 -6.06 -11.83 -10.20
N LEU A 81 -5.07 -11.26 -9.50
CA LEU A 81 -4.20 -11.99 -8.57
C LEU A 81 -4.75 -11.93 -7.15
N VAL A 82 -5.48 -12.98 -6.77
CA VAL A 82 -5.99 -13.14 -5.38
C VAL A 82 -5.44 -14.39 -4.69
N ALA A 83 -4.60 -15.14 -5.41
CA ALA A 83 -4.01 -16.40 -4.94
C ALA A 83 -2.75 -16.20 -4.09
N THR A 84 -2.21 -14.99 -4.00
CA THR A 84 -1.06 -14.67 -3.15
C THR A 84 -1.53 -14.10 -1.80
N PRO A 85 -0.70 -14.16 -0.75
CA PRO A 85 -1.02 -13.56 0.54
C PRO A 85 -1.35 -12.07 0.38
N LYS A 86 -2.59 -11.69 0.75
CA LYS A 86 -3.11 -10.32 0.71
C LYS A 86 -3.11 -9.63 -0.66
N GLY A 87 -2.94 -10.40 -1.74
CA GLY A 87 -2.82 -9.89 -3.10
C GLY A 87 -1.40 -9.48 -3.50
N ASP A 88 -0.37 -9.73 -2.68
CA ASP A 88 1.02 -9.36 -3.01
C ASP A 88 1.60 -10.25 -4.13
N PRO A 89 1.87 -9.73 -5.34
CA PRO A 89 2.34 -10.54 -6.46
C PRO A 89 3.79 -11.02 -6.28
N SER A 90 4.56 -10.36 -5.40
CA SER A 90 5.93 -10.78 -5.07
C SER A 90 5.97 -11.92 -4.04
N ALA A 91 4.86 -12.14 -3.33
CA ALA A 91 4.75 -13.20 -2.35
C ALA A 91 4.49 -14.56 -3.03
N PRO A 92 5.02 -15.67 -2.48
CA PRO A 92 4.75 -16.99 -3.01
C PRO A 92 3.24 -17.29 -2.97
N PRO A 93 2.71 -18.11 -3.91
CA PRO A 93 1.31 -18.49 -3.91
C PRO A 93 0.86 -19.03 -2.54
N CYS A 94 -0.24 -18.47 -2.05
CA CYS A 94 -0.85 -18.82 -0.79
C CYS A 94 -1.50 -20.21 -0.92
N ARG A 95 -0.88 -21.24 -0.32
CA ARG A 95 -1.42 -22.60 -0.32
C ARG A 95 -1.77 -23.05 1.09
N GLY A 96 -2.89 -23.74 1.22
CA GLY A 96 -3.37 -24.28 2.49
C GLY A 96 -4.05 -23.25 3.39
N CYS A 97 -4.63 -23.73 4.47
CA CYS A 97 -5.26 -22.88 5.46
C CYS A 97 -4.21 -22.13 6.29
N GLY A 98 -4.47 -20.86 6.60
CA GLY A 98 -3.57 -20.01 7.38
C GLY A 98 -2.65 -19.11 6.56
N CYS A 99 -2.44 -19.39 5.28
CA CYS A 99 -1.51 -18.64 4.45
C CYS A 99 -1.89 -17.15 4.29
N LYS A 100 -3.19 -16.81 4.39
CA LYS A 100 -3.71 -15.42 4.40
C LYS A 100 -3.76 -14.78 5.81
N GLY A 101 -3.12 -15.38 6.81
CA GLY A 101 -3.17 -14.92 8.21
C GLY A 101 -4.32 -15.48 9.04
N GLY A 102 -5.00 -16.51 8.53
CA GLY A 102 -5.99 -17.27 9.29
C GLY A 102 -5.37 -18.24 10.31
N PRO A 103 -6.20 -18.95 11.10
CA PRO A 103 -5.74 -19.85 12.15
C PRO A 103 -5.05 -21.13 11.66
N GLY A 104 -5.02 -21.40 10.36
CA GLY A 104 -4.24 -22.53 9.83
C GLY A 104 -4.95 -23.89 9.85
N TYR A 105 -6.23 -23.94 10.22
CA TYR A 105 -7.02 -25.16 10.30
C TYR A 105 -7.98 -25.33 9.12
N ARG A 106 -8.11 -26.57 8.65
CA ARG A 106 -9.15 -27.02 7.72
C ARG A 106 -10.25 -27.75 8.46
N GLY A 107 -11.48 -27.32 8.27
CA GLY A 107 -12.65 -27.92 8.85
C GLY A 107 -13.04 -29.25 8.18
N PRO A 108 -13.97 -30.00 8.78
CA PRO A 108 -14.43 -31.29 8.25
C PRO A 108 -15.16 -31.14 6.90
N ASN A 109 -15.69 -29.96 6.61
CA ASN A 109 -16.27 -29.61 5.29
C ASN A 109 -15.20 -29.38 4.20
N GLY A 110 -13.91 -29.56 4.50
CA GLY A 110 -12.81 -29.34 3.58
C GLY A 110 -12.44 -27.86 3.36
N ARG A 111 -13.10 -26.90 4.02
CA ARG A 111 -12.83 -25.47 3.90
C ARG A 111 -11.89 -24.98 5.00
N CYS A 112 -11.19 -23.88 4.74
CA CYS A 112 -10.39 -23.22 5.77
C CYS A 112 -11.27 -22.52 6.79
N VAL A 113 -10.94 -22.69 8.06
CA VAL A 113 -11.69 -22.12 9.18
C VAL A 113 -11.13 -20.73 9.50
N GLY A 114 -12.00 -19.74 9.69
CA GLY A 114 -11.63 -18.40 10.12
C GLY A 114 -11.56 -18.28 11.65
N TRP A 115 -10.86 -17.25 12.16
CA TRP A 115 -10.69 -17.01 13.60
C TRP A 115 -12.01 -17.06 14.38
N LYS A 116 -13.05 -16.37 13.87
CA LYS A 116 -14.37 -16.28 14.52
C LYS A 116 -15.10 -17.63 14.63
N GLU A 117 -14.77 -18.60 13.77
CA GLU A 117 -15.47 -19.89 13.72
C GLU A 117 -14.64 -21.03 14.30
N LEU A 118 -13.39 -20.78 14.69
CA LEU A 118 -12.43 -21.80 15.07
C LEU A 118 -12.94 -22.67 16.23
N ALA A 119 -13.37 -22.04 17.33
CA ALA A 119 -13.95 -22.74 18.49
C ALA A 119 -15.20 -23.54 18.13
N ARG A 120 -16.04 -22.99 17.25
CA ARG A 120 -17.31 -23.60 16.86
C ARG A 120 -17.12 -24.80 15.93
N VAL A 121 -16.16 -24.73 15.02
CA VAL A 121 -15.94 -25.75 13.98
C VAL A 121 -14.94 -26.82 14.43
N CYS A 122 -13.83 -26.41 15.05
CA CYS A 122 -12.78 -27.32 15.48
C CYS A 122 -12.99 -27.81 16.92
N GLY A 123 -13.60 -26.99 17.77
CA GLY A 123 -13.72 -27.23 19.20
C GLY A 123 -12.82 -26.31 20.03
N ALA A 124 -13.03 -26.29 21.35
CA ALA A 124 -12.20 -25.52 22.28
C ALA A 124 -10.78 -26.08 22.41
N VAL A 125 -10.61 -27.39 22.20
CA VAL A 125 -9.34 -28.10 22.17
C VAL A 125 -9.00 -28.39 20.71
N LEU A 126 -7.77 -28.05 20.31
CA LEU A 126 -7.24 -28.24 18.97
C LEU A 126 -6.43 -29.54 18.88
N PRO A 127 -6.39 -30.20 17.72
CA PRO A 127 -7.03 -29.80 16.46
C PRO A 127 -8.54 -30.13 16.44
N GLY A 128 -9.03 -30.90 17.42
CA GLY A 128 -10.42 -31.31 17.55
C GLY A 128 -10.97 -31.96 16.26
N ALA A 129 -12.06 -31.41 15.70
CA ALA A 129 -12.64 -31.90 14.45
C ALA A 129 -11.92 -31.40 13.17
N CYS A 130 -10.88 -30.59 13.32
CA CYS A 130 -10.16 -29.98 12.21
C CYS A 130 -8.81 -30.65 11.93
N LYS A 131 -8.23 -30.31 10.78
CA LYS A 131 -6.87 -30.68 10.41
C LYS A 131 -5.97 -29.44 10.46
N ALA A 132 -4.85 -29.52 11.17
CA ALA A 132 -3.83 -28.48 11.15
C ALA A 132 -3.03 -28.54 9.83
N GLU A 133 -2.86 -27.41 9.16
CA GLU A 133 -2.02 -27.29 7.96
C GLU A 133 -0.83 -26.35 8.15
N GLN A 134 -1.06 -25.15 8.71
CA GLN A 134 -0.01 -24.14 8.95
C GLN A 134 -0.03 -23.60 10.38
N VAL A 135 -0.30 -24.48 11.35
CA VAL A 135 -0.40 -24.13 12.76
C VAL A 135 0.90 -24.50 13.48
N ASP A 136 1.20 -23.82 14.59
CA ASP A 136 2.26 -24.26 15.50
C ASP A 136 1.82 -25.50 16.27
N GLY A 137 2.71 -26.49 16.35
CA GLY A 137 2.42 -27.77 16.99
C GLY A 137 2.17 -27.70 18.50
N ARG A 138 2.49 -26.57 19.17
CA ARG A 138 2.25 -26.36 20.60
C ARG A 138 0.88 -25.75 20.92
N ALA A 139 0.11 -25.38 19.90
CA ALA A 139 -1.19 -24.75 20.05
C ALA A 139 -2.30 -25.79 20.29
N GLU A 140 -2.36 -26.33 21.52
CA GLU A 140 -3.35 -27.35 21.91
C GLU A 140 -4.75 -26.75 22.18
N THR A 141 -4.84 -25.45 22.44
CA THR A 141 -6.09 -24.71 22.61
C THR A 141 -6.07 -23.44 21.77
N ILE A 142 -7.25 -22.86 21.55
CA ILE A 142 -7.37 -21.58 20.84
C ILE A 142 -6.61 -20.47 21.57
N GLU A 143 -6.74 -20.42 22.89
CA GLU A 143 -6.00 -19.46 23.72
C GLU A 143 -4.48 -19.66 23.59
N ALA A 144 -3.98 -20.90 23.66
CA ALA A 144 -2.56 -21.19 23.47
C ALA A 144 -2.07 -20.76 22.09
N GLN A 145 -2.90 -20.94 21.06
CA GLN A 145 -2.60 -20.49 19.70
C GLN A 145 -2.51 -18.97 19.59
N GLU A 146 -3.51 -18.26 20.13
CA GLU A 146 -3.58 -16.80 20.12
C GLU A 146 -2.39 -16.20 20.85
N ASN A 147 -2.07 -16.72 22.03
CA ASN A 147 -0.89 -16.34 22.81
C ASN A 147 0.41 -16.60 22.03
N PHE A 148 0.51 -17.75 21.37
CA PHE A 148 1.67 -18.05 20.55
C PHE A 148 1.85 -17.05 19.40
N ILE A 149 0.78 -16.71 18.68
CA ILE A 149 0.83 -15.73 17.59
C ILE A 149 1.14 -14.33 18.12
N ALA A 150 0.52 -13.93 19.23
CA ALA A 150 0.76 -12.64 19.88
C ALA A 150 2.21 -12.48 20.34
N SER A 151 2.87 -13.58 20.74
CA SER A 151 4.27 -13.57 21.14
C SER A 151 5.26 -13.45 19.97
N LYS A 152 4.83 -13.69 18.72
CA LYS A 152 5.73 -13.56 17.56
C LYS A 152 6.09 -12.10 17.33
N PRO A 153 7.37 -11.78 17.08
CA PRO A 153 7.76 -10.44 16.70
C PRO A 153 7.02 -10.03 15.43
N LYS A 154 6.38 -8.86 15.46
CA LYS A 154 5.79 -8.26 14.26
C LYS A 154 6.93 -8.01 13.27
N ARG A 155 6.94 -8.71 12.13
CA ARG A 155 7.90 -8.45 11.05
C ARG A 155 7.68 -7.01 10.58
N ARG A 156 8.66 -6.14 10.85
CA ARG A 156 8.69 -4.74 10.40
C ARG A 156 8.92 -4.68 8.90
#